data_AF-A0A3A0B4I2-F1
#
_entry.id   AF-A0A3A0B4I2-F1
#
_cell.length_a   1.000
_cell.length_b   1.000
_cell.length_c   1.000
_cell.angle_alpha   90.00
_cell.angle_beta   90.00
_cell.angle_gamma   90.00
#
_symmetry.space_group_name_H-M   'P 1'
#
loop_
_entity.id
_entity.type
_entity.pdbx_description
1 polymer ?
#
loop_
_entity_poly.entity_id
_entity_poly.type
_entity_poly.pdbx_seq_one_letter_code
_entity_poly.pdbx_strand_id
1 'polypeptide(L)'
;MDVQWRSFELRPAGSPPMSPEYRERIAQGRPRLEAIAREQYGIELSQGPFGIDSRAALRGAKLAERAGLGKAYHAAVFHAYWVEGEDISDRA
;
A
#
# COMPACT_ATOMS: atom_id res chain seq x y z
N MET A 1 9.44 -18.92 12.13
CA MET A 1 8.19 -18.67 11.39
C MET A 1 8.57 -18.16 10.01
N ASP A 2 8.00 -18.69 8.95
CA ASP A 2 8.23 -18.20 7.58
C ASP A 2 7.03 -17.35 7.13
N VAL A 3 7.29 -16.22 6.48
CA VAL A 3 6.27 -15.24 6.06
C VAL A 3 6.32 -15.12 4.54
N GLN A 4 5.25 -15.57 3.89
CA GLN A 4 5.08 -15.44 2.45
C GLN A 4 4.14 -14.28 2.12
N TRP A 5 4.68 -13.21 1.54
CA TRP A 5 3.88 -12.10 1.03
C TRP A 5 3.17 -12.50 -0.26
N ARG A 6 1.88 -12.16 -0.38
CA ARG A 6 1.08 -12.39 -1.59
C ARG A 6 0.46 -11.07 -2.04
N SER A 7 1.08 -10.43 -3.03
CA SER A 7 0.52 -9.23 -3.65
C SER A 7 -0.73 -9.55 -4.50
N PHE A 8 -1.77 -8.71 -4.41
CA PHE A 8 -2.99 -8.78 -5.21
C PHE A 8 -3.63 -7.39 -5.40
N GLU A 9 -4.44 -7.22 -6.44
CA GLU A 9 -5.19 -5.98 -6.70
C GLU A 9 -6.45 -5.94 -5.81
N LEU A 10 -6.54 -4.98 -4.88
CA LEU A 10 -7.74 -4.80 -4.06
C LEU A 10 -8.95 -4.36 -4.88
N ARG A 11 -8.72 -3.53 -5.91
CA ARG A 11 -9.72 -3.06 -6.88
C ARG A 11 -9.14 -3.20 -8.29
N PRO A 12 -9.35 -4.35 -8.96
CA PRO A 12 -8.80 -4.59 -10.29
C PRO A 12 -9.28 -3.60 -11.34
N ALA A 13 -8.53 -3.46 -12.44
CA ALA A 13 -8.95 -2.65 -13.59
C ALA A 13 -10.36 -3.05 -14.07
N GLY A 14 -11.24 -2.06 -14.25
CA GLY A 14 -12.65 -2.27 -14.59
C GLY A 14 -13.60 -2.38 -13.39
N SER A 15 -13.09 -2.32 -12.16
CA SER A 15 -13.94 -2.24 -10.97
C SER A 15 -14.79 -0.95 -10.97
N PRO A 16 -16.06 -1.00 -10.52
CA PRO A 16 -16.90 0.19 -10.38
C PRO A 16 -16.22 1.23 -9.48
N PRO A 17 -16.32 2.55 -9.76
CA PRO A 17 -15.67 3.59 -8.96
C PRO A 17 -16.08 3.52 -7.48
N MET A 18 -15.21 4.03 -6.61
CA MET A 18 -15.51 4.12 -5.19
C MET A 18 -16.64 5.15 -4.98
N SER A 19 -17.70 4.79 -4.26
CA SER A 19 -18.76 5.75 -3.96
C SER A 19 -18.23 6.89 -3.07
N PRO A 20 -18.81 8.10 -3.15
CA PRO A 20 -18.45 9.21 -2.27
C PRO A 20 -18.56 8.86 -0.79
N GLU A 21 -19.63 8.16 -0.39
CA GLU A 21 -19.89 7.76 1.00
C GLU A 21 -18.81 6.79 1.50
N TYR A 22 -18.39 5.85 0.65
CA TYR A 22 -17.33 4.92 1.03
C TYR A 22 -15.98 5.62 1.15
N ARG A 23 -15.68 6.58 0.26
CA ARG A 23 -14.48 7.41 0.35
C ARG A 23 -14.45 8.23 1.63
N GLU A 24 -15.58 8.83 2.01
CA GLU A 24 -15.70 9.61 3.23
C GLU A 24 -15.51 8.74 4.48
N ARG A 25 -16.08 7.53 4.51
CA ARG A 25 -15.83 6.57 5.59
C ARG A 25 -14.34 6.24 5.76
N ILE A 26 -13.59 6.10 4.67
CA ILE A 26 -12.14 5.86 4.73
C ILE A 26 -11.43 7.09 5.29
N ALA A 27 -11.80 8.30 4.85
CA ALA A 27 -11.22 9.54 5.35
C ALA A 27 -11.46 9.71 6.86
N GLN A 28 -12.67 9.40 7.35
CA GLN A 28 -13.02 9.45 8.77
C GLN A 28 -12.24 8.42 9.62
N GLY A 29 -11.86 7.29 9.03
CA GLY A 29 -11.05 6.26 9.71
C GLY A 29 -9.56 6.60 9.83
N ARG A 30 -9.06 7.54 9.02
CA ARG A 30 -7.62 7.85 8.93
C ARG A 30 -6.99 8.31 10.24
N PRO A 31 -7.58 9.24 11.04
CA PRO A 31 -6.99 9.65 12.31
C PRO A 31 -6.79 8.49 13.29
N ARG A 32 -7.72 7.51 13.30
CA ARG A 32 -7.60 6.33 14.15
C ARG A 32 -6.47 5.40 13.70
N LEU A 33 -6.29 5.24 12.39
CA LEU A 33 -5.18 4.46 11.82
C LEU A 33 -3.82 5.07 12.23
N GLU A 34 -3.68 6.38 12.07
CA GLU A 34 -2.47 7.13 12.44
C GLU A 34 -2.17 7.04 13.94
N ALA A 35 -3.20 7.18 14.79
CA ALA A 35 -3.05 7.01 16.23
C ALA A 35 -2.57 5.61 16.60
N ILE A 36 -3.15 4.56 16.02
CA ILE A 36 -2.72 3.17 16.27
C ILE A 36 -1.26 2.97 15.84
N ALA A 37 -0.88 3.45 14.65
CA ALA A 37 0.47 3.32 14.13
C ALA A 37 1.50 3.98 15.06
N ARG A 38 1.21 5.20 15.54
CA ARG A 38 2.07 5.94 16.46
C ARG A 38 2.11 5.28 17.84
N GLU A 39 0.96 5.02 18.45
CA GLU A 39 0.86 4.61 19.86
C GLU A 39 1.29 3.17 20.08
N GLN A 40 0.96 2.25 19.17
CA GLN A 40 1.23 0.83 19.35
C GLN A 40 2.52 0.38 18.70
N TYR A 41 2.93 1.04 17.62
CA TYR A 41 4.06 0.60 16.79
C TYR A 41 5.19 1.64 16.70
N GLY A 42 4.99 2.87 17.21
CA GLY A 42 6.00 3.93 17.12
C GLY A 42 6.27 4.38 15.68
N ILE A 43 5.32 4.16 14.77
CA ILE A 43 5.45 4.49 13.34
C ILE A 43 4.63 5.75 13.07
N GLU A 44 5.30 6.80 12.61
CA GLU A 44 4.63 7.95 11.99
C GLU A 44 4.28 7.59 10.54
N LEU A 45 2.99 7.62 10.21
CA LEU A 45 2.54 7.38 8.85
C LEU A 45 2.57 8.66 8.03
N SER A 46 3.13 8.56 6.83
CA SER A 46 2.96 9.53 5.76
C SER A 46 2.42 8.75 4.57
N GLN A 47 1.10 8.60 4.51
CA GLN A 47 0.47 7.84 3.44
C GLN A 47 0.65 8.58 2.10
N GLY A 48 1.09 7.87 1.07
CA GLY A 48 1.14 8.35 -0.30
C GLY A 48 -0.26 8.62 -0.88
N PRO A 49 -0.35 9.07 -2.14
CA PRO A 49 -1.61 9.52 -2.71
C PRO A 49 -2.69 8.43 -2.66
N PHE A 50 -3.92 8.83 -2.31
CA PHE A 50 -5.04 7.90 -2.19
C PHE A 50 -5.73 7.69 -3.55
N GLY A 51 -6.01 6.43 -3.87
CA GLY A 51 -6.73 6.07 -5.10
C GLY A 51 -5.85 5.93 -6.35
N ILE A 52 -4.54 5.76 -6.17
CA ILE A 52 -3.58 5.47 -7.23
C ILE A 52 -3.73 4.06 -7.81
N ASP A 53 -3.18 3.84 -9.01
CA ASP A 53 -3.07 2.51 -9.62
C ASP A 53 -1.77 1.80 -9.17
N SER A 54 -1.88 0.95 -8.14
CA SER A 54 -0.74 0.18 -7.62
C SER A 54 -0.35 -1.03 -8.48
N ARG A 55 -0.99 -1.25 -9.64
CA ARG A 55 -0.77 -2.45 -10.46
C ARG A 55 0.67 -2.62 -10.93
N ALA A 56 1.39 -1.53 -11.17
CA ALA A 56 2.81 -1.57 -11.52
C ALA A 56 3.65 -2.18 -10.39
N ALA A 57 3.51 -1.65 -9.16
CA ALA A 57 4.18 -2.19 -7.98
C ALA A 57 3.79 -3.65 -7.68
N LEU A 58 2.52 -4.02 -7.87
CA LEU A 58 2.04 -5.40 -7.66
C LEU A 58 2.68 -6.39 -8.65
N ARG A 59 2.87 -6.00 -9.93
CA ARG A 59 3.64 -6.80 -10.89
C ARG A 59 5.12 -6.89 -10.53
N GLY A 60 5.72 -5.79 -10.07
CA GLY A 60 7.09 -5.77 -9.57
C GLY A 60 7.30 -6.77 -8.42
N ALA A 61 6.33 -6.88 -7.52
CA ALA A 61 6.37 -7.89 -6.45
C ALA A 61 6.41 -9.32 -7.01
N LYS A 62 5.64 -9.63 -8.07
CA LYS A 62 5.69 -10.96 -8.73
C LYS A 62 7.04 -11.25 -9.39
N LEU A 63 7.68 -10.23 -9.96
CA LEU A 63 9.02 -10.37 -10.50
C LEU A 63 10.05 -10.61 -9.40
N ALA A 64 10.00 -9.83 -8.32
CA ALA A 64 10.89 -9.97 -7.17
C ALA A 64 10.72 -11.32 -6.47
N GLU A 65 9.48 -11.81 -6.31
CA GLU A 65 9.18 -13.15 -5.78
C GLU A 65 9.94 -14.23 -6.58
N ARG A 66 9.90 -14.18 -7.92
CA ARG A 66 10.60 -15.14 -8.80
C ARG A 66 12.14 -15.06 -8.70
N ALA A 67 12.67 -13.91 -8.30
CA ALA A 67 14.10 -13.69 -8.10
C ALA A 67 14.56 -13.94 -6.64
N GLY A 68 13.68 -14.39 -5.75
CA GLY A 68 13.99 -14.56 -4.32
C GLY A 68 14.10 -13.25 -3.52
N LEU A 69 13.70 -12.12 -4.12
CA LEU A 69 13.76 -10.77 -3.54
C LEU A 69 12.40 -10.26 -3.04
N GLY A 70 11.36 -11.09 -3.04
CA GLY A 70 9.98 -10.67 -2.73
C GLY A 70 9.83 -9.96 -1.38
N LYS A 71 10.51 -10.43 -0.33
CA LYS A 71 10.49 -9.79 1.00
C LYS A 71 11.12 -8.39 0.98
N ALA A 72 12.28 -8.25 0.35
CA ALA A 72 12.98 -6.97 0.25
C ALA A 72 12.17 -5.97 -0.57
N TYR A 73 11.60 -6.41 -1.69
CA TYR A 73 10.74 -5.59 -2.54
C TYR A 73 9.47 -5.14 -1.81
N HIS A 74 8.79 -6.06 -1.09
CA HIS A 74 7.62 -5.72 -0.29
C HIS A 74 7.96 -4.65 0.76
N ALA A 75 9.05 -4.83 1.51
CA ALA A 75 9.45 -3.88 2.53
C ALA A 75 9.74 -2.48 1.94
N ALA A 76 10.45 -2.42 0.81
CA ALA A 76 10.77 -1.15 0.15
C ALA A 76 9.50 -0.42 -0.33
N VAL A 77 8.62 -1.10 -1.07
CA VAL A 77 7.38 -0.49 -1.60
C VAL A 77 6.44 -0.08 -0.46
N PHE A 78 6.34 -0.90 0.59
CA PHE A 78 5.49 -0.59 1.73
C PHE A 78 6.01 0.63 2.50
N HIS A 79 7.33 0.74 2.68
CA HIS A 79 7.97 1.90 3.30
C HIS A 79 7.77 3.18 2.49
N ALA A 80 8.05 3.12 1.18
CA ALA A 80 7.86 4.25 0.26
C ALA A 80 6.44 4.82 0.34
N TYR A 81 5.42 3.95 0.31
CA TYR A 81 4.03 4.41 0.34
C TYR A 81 3.54 4.85 1.73
N TRP A 82 3.89 4.14 2.81
CA TRP A 82 3.28 4.39 4.12
C TRP A 82 4.10 5.28 5.05
N VAL A 83 5.41 5.39 4.82
CA VAL A 83 6.34 6.15 5.67
C VAL A 83 6.88 7.37 4.93
N GLU A 84 7.19 7.26 3.64
CA GLU A 84 7.76 8.37 2.86
C GLU A 84 6.69 9.18 2.12
N GLY A 85 5.48 8.64 1.94
CA GLY A 85 4.39 9.32 1.26
C GLY A 85 4.53 9.35 -0.27
N GLU A 86 5.31 8.43 -0.84
CA GLU A 86 5.57 8.37 -2.26
C GLU A 86 4.40 7.80 -3.07
N ASP A 87 4.33 8.18 -4.34
CA ASP A 87 3.41 7.60 -5.31
C ASP A 87 4.01 6.34 -5.96
N ILE A 88 3.59 5.16 -5.48
CA ILE A 88 4.04 3.87 -6.00
C ILE A 88 3.35 3.46 -7.33
N SER A 89 2.52 4.32 -7.91
CA SER A 89 2.02 4.11 -9.28
C SER A 89 3.03 4.53 -10.34
N ASP A 90 4.01 5.36 -9.96
CA ASP A 90 5.07 5.82 -10.85
C ASP A 90 6.09 4.70 -11.12
N ARG A 91 6.60 4.67 -12.35
CA ARG A 91 7.65 3.76 -12.82
C ARG A 91 9.01 4.44 -12.96
N ALA A 92 9.11 5.73 -12.58
CA ALA A 92 10.28 6.58 -12.76
C ALA A 92 11.54 6.03 -12.07
#